data_AF-A0A226EY51-F1
#
_entry.id   AF-A0A226EY51-F1
#
_cell.length_a   1.000
_cell.length_b   1.000
_cell.length_c   1.000
_cell.angle_alpha   90.00
_cell.angle_beta   90.00
_cell.angle_gamma   90.00
#
_symmetry.space_group_name_H-M   'P 1'
#
loop_
_entity.id
_entity.type
_entity.pdbx_description
1 polymer ?
#
loop_
_entity_poly.entity_id
_entity_poly.type
_entity_poly.pdbx_seq_one_letter_code
_entity_poly.pdbx_strand_id
1 'polypeptide(L)'
;MYTSYLKILKFHLRSCKFVKCLPFEFAKNSGRIVLTRNLGRIRMFRFQCVLSVIYTGAMFVNICFGWLTLTEKFQGIVFFSLFFIACIHRWNWNLDITGIQVINSFLEFEEVVLKDNPPPQLSLGAKLMRIFIPTAGISLMGAPILQVLLLIFAPCTPPFIMSMRPDCKDLAGFSVTQLGLHLFEGWMFLHMLMAGGTWIIYVFFTGIVSLLTYFRILKGYG
;
A
#
# COMPACT_ATOMS: atom_id res chain seq x y z
N MET A 1 6.66 -5.79 20.31
CA MET A 1 5.91 -6.50 19.25
C MET A 1 5.85 -5.68 17.97
N TYR A 2 5.38 -4.44 18.04
CA TYR A 2 5.59 -3.37 17.08
C TYR A 2 7.09 -3.14 16.79
N THR A 3 7.98 -3.26 17.79
CA THR A 3 9.45 -3.30 17.60
C THR A 3 9.91 -4.38 16.62
N SER A 4 9.25 -5.54 16.61
CA SER A 4 9.55 -6.62 15.66
C SER A 4 9.17 -6.24 14.22
N TYR A 5 8.07 -5.48 14.06
CA TYR A 5 7.63 -4.96 12.76
C TYR A 5 8.30 -3.65 12.37
N LEU A 6 8.93 -2.94 13.32
CA LEU A 6 9.54 -1.64 13.10
C LEU A 6 10.63 -1.69 12.03
N LYS A 7 11.41 -2.78 11.96
CA LYS A 7 12.41 -2.97 10.89
C LYS A 7 11.76 -3.00 9.51
N ILE A 8 10.64 -3.71 9.38
CA ILE A 8 9.88 -3.83 8.14
C ILE A 8 9.22 -2.50 7.79
N LEU A 9 8.61 -1.83 8.77
CA LEU A 9 8.02 -0.51 8.59
C LEU A 9 9.06 0.53 8.16
N LYS A 10 10.27 0.51 8.74
CA LYS A 10 11.39 1.40 8.32
C LYS A 10 11.80 1.12 6.88
N PHE A 11 11.92 -0.14 6.50
CA PHE A 11 12.22 -0.54 5.13
C PHE A 11 11.12 -0.06 4.17
N HIS A 12 9.86 -0.29 4.51
CA HIS A 12 8.69 0.16 3.75
C HIS A 12 8.66 1.67 3.57
N LEU A 13 8.84 2.45 4.65
CA LEU A 13 8.91 3.91 4.61
C LEU A 13 10.07 4.41 3.76
N ARG A 14 11.22 3.72 3.75
CA ARG A 14 12.35 4.05 2.88
C ARG A 14 11.99 3.86 1.41
N SER A 15 11.29 2.78 1.08
CA SER A 15 10.78 2.54 -0.27
C SER A 15 9.73 3.57 -0.68
N CYS A 16 8.78 3.90 0.22
CA CYS A 16 7.81 4.97 0.00
C CYS A 16 8.47 6.34 -0.20
N LYS A 17 9.59 6.61 0.50
CA LYS A 17 10.38 7.83 0.32
C LYS A 17 11.01 7.90 -1.07
N PHE A 18 11.50 6.77 -1.60
CA PHE A 18 12.03 6.69 -2.97
C PHE A 18 10.94 6.97 -4.02
N VAL A 19 9.77 6.33 -3.87
CA VAL A 19 8.61 6.51 -4.77
C VAL A 19 7.84 7.83 -4.51
N LYS A 20 8.15 8.52 -3.40
CA LYS A 20 7.46 9.74 -2.91
C LYS A 20 5.96 9.54 -2.69
N CYS A 21 5.54 8.33 -2.32
CA CYS A 21 4.12 7.95 -2.20
C CYS A 21 3.52 8.13 -0.80
N LEU A 22 4.32 8.56 0.18
CA LEU A 22 3.85 8.96 1.50
C LEU A 22 4.49 10.28 1.94
N PRO A 23 3.74 11.14 2.65
CA PRO A 23 4.26 12.38 3.22
C PRO A 23 4.93 12.17 4.59
N PHE A 24 5.29 10.94 4.96
CA PHE A 24 5.83 10.62 6.28
C PHE A 24 7.28 10.13 6.22
N GLU A 25 8.02 10.32 7.29
CA GLU A 25 9.37 9.79 7.44
C GLU A 25 9.69 9.40 8.89
N PHE A 26 10.60 8.44 9.04
CA PHE A 26 11.08 8.02 10.35
C PHE A 26 12.17 8.98 10.85
N ALA A 27 11.91 9.71 11.93
CA ALA A 27 12.88 10.59 12.56
C ALA A 27 13.83 9.78 13.45
N LYS A 28 15.12 9.75 13.08
CA LYS A 28 16.14 9.02 13.84
C LYS A 28 16.31 9.56 15.27
N ASN A 29 16.17 10.88 15.44
CA ASN A 29 16.41 11.55 16.72
C ASN A 29 15.36 11.20 17.77
N SER A 30 14.09 11.08 17.37
CA SER A 30 12.98 10.78 18.28
C SER A 30 12.58 9.29 18.27
N GLY A 31 13.03 8.52 17.29
CA GLY A 31 12.55 7.16 17.08
C GLY A 31 11.08 7.09 16.64
N ARG A 32 10.48 8.22 16.24
CA ARG A 32 9.07 8.34 15.86
C ARG A 32 8.91 8.60 14.37
N ILE A 33 7.71 8.32 13.86
CA ILE A 33 7.32 8.70 12.50
C ILE A 33 6.73 10.11 12.56
N VAL A 34 7.19 10.98 11.65
CA VAL A 34 6.78 12.38 11.58
C VAL A 34 6.36 12.75 10.17
N LEU A 35 5.57 13.81 10.04
CA LEU A 35 5.27 14.42 8.76
C LEU A 35 6.54 15.03 8.16
N THR A 36 6.75 14.82 6.86
CA THR A 36 7.92 15.38 6.16
C THR A 36 7.79 16.89 6.02
N ARG A 37 8.92 17.60 6.15
CA ARG A 37 9.00 19.05 5.87
C ARG A 37 9.28 19.37 4.40
N ASN A 38 9.54 18.35 3.58
CA ASN A 38 9.89 18.55 2.17
C ASN A 38 8.62 18.85 1.33
N LEU A 39 8.45 20.11 0.94
CA LEU A 39 7.32 20.58 0.13
C LEU A 39 7.20 19.86 -1.22
N GLY A 40 8.33 19.52 -1.86
CA GLY A 40 8.35 18.78 -3.12
C GLY A 40 7.77 17.37 -2.96
N ARG A 41 8.06 16.69 -1.85
CA ARG A 41 7.47 15.37 -1.54
C ARG A 41 5.98 15.49 -1.28
N ILE A 42 5.54 16.50 -0.54
CA ILE A 42 4.11 16.76 -0.29
C ILE A 42 3.36 17.04 -1.59
N ARG A 43 3.92 17.88 -2.47
CA ARG A 43 3.34 18.18 -3.78
C ARG A 43 3.24 16.92 -4.65
N MET A 44 4.30 16.11 -4.70
CA MET A 44 4.31 14.84 -5.44
C MET A 44 3.27 13.86 -4.90
N PHE A 45 3.16 13.72 -3.59
CA PHE A 45 2.15 12.86 -2.96
C PHE A 45 0.72 13.29 -3.34
N ARG A 46 0.42 14.60 -3.25
CA ARG A 46 -0.88 15.16 -3.66
C ARG A 46 -1.17 14.92 -5.14
N PHE A 47 -0.18 15.14 -6.00
CA PHE A 47 -0.28 14.82 -7.43
C PHE A 47 -0.65 13.36 -7.65
N GLN A 48 0.06 12.42 -7.01
CA GLN A 48 -0.25 10.99 -7.11
C GLN A 48 -1.65 10.65 -6.57
N CYS A 49 -2.17 11.35 -5.55
CA CYS A 49 -3.54 11.14 -5.05
C CYS A 49 -4.59 11.54 -6.09
N VAL A 50 -4.44 12.71 -6.72
CA VAL A 50 -5.34 13.13 -7.82
C VAL A 50 -5.23 12.16 -9.00
N LEU A 51 -4.00 11.78 -9.35
CA LEU A 51 -3.77 10.84 -10.44
C LEU A 51 -4.40 9.46 -10.16
N SER A 52 -4.37 9.01 -8.91
CA SER A 52 -5.04 7.77 -8.49
C SER A 52 -6.55 7.83 -8.71
N VAL A 53 -7.19 8.94 -8.36
CA VAL A 53 -8.64 9.14 -8.57
C VAL A 53 -8.98 9.14 -10.05
N ILE A 54 -8.23 9.88 -10.87
CA ILE A 54 -8.44 9.93 -12.32
C ILE A 54 -8.28 8.53 -12.94
N TYR A 55 -7.20 7.84 -12.58
CA TYR A 55 -6.87 6.54 -13.14
C TYR A 55 -7.87 5.45 -12.71
N THR A 56 -8.28 5.41 -11.44
CA THR A 56 -9.35 4.51 -10.98
C THR A 56 -10.70 4.86 -11.61
N GLY A 57 -11.00 6.14 -11.83
CA GLY A 57 -12.17 6.57 -12.58
C GLY A 57 -12.17 6.09 -14.03
N ALA A 58 -11.02 6.18 -14.71
CA ALA A 58 -10.86 5.66 -16.07
C ALA A 58 -11.05 4.14 -16.14
N MET A 59 -10.49 3.38 -15.17
CA MET A 59 -10.75 1.94 -15.05
C MET A 59 -12.23 1.63 -14.90
N PHE A 60 -12.95 2.36 -14.05
CA PHE A 60 -14.38 2.18 -13.84
C PHE A 60 -15.17 2.41 -15.14
N VAL A 61 -14.90 3.52 -15.83
CA VAL A 61 -15.55 3.84 -17.11
C VAL A 61 -15.27 2.75 -18.15
N ASN A 62 -14.04 2.25 -18.24
CA ASN A 62 -13.69 1.16 -19.16
C ASN A 62 -14.42 -0.15 -18.84
N ILE A 63 -14.56 -0.51 -17.56
CA ILE A 63 -15.28 -1.73 -17.16
C ILE A 63 -16.78 -1.61 -17.46
N CYS A 64 -17.38 -0.46 -17.16
CA CYS A 64 -18.82 -0.26 -17.34
C CYS A 64 -19.20 -0.08 -18.82
N PHE A 65 -18.49 0.79 -19.53
CA PHE A 65 -18.87 1.30 -20.85
C PHE A 65 -17.90 0.92 -21.97
N GLY A 66 -16.76 0.29 -21.64
CA GLY A 66 -15.76 -0.12 -22.64
C GLY A 66 -16.15 -1.37 -23.42
N TRP A 67 -15.35 -1.64 -24.46
CA TRP A 67 -15.51 -2.73 -25.43
C TRP A 67 -15.08 -4.10 -24.90
N LEU A 68 -15.21 -4.32 -23.59
CA LEU A 68 -14.77 -5.53 -22.92
C LEU A 68 -15.86 -6.60 -22.99
N THR A 69 -15.46 -7.84 -23.25
CA THR A 69 -16.30 -9.02 -23.07
C THR A 69 -16.67 -9.21 -21.59
N LEU A 70 -17.69 -10.03 -21.31
CA LEU A 70 -18.13 -10.28 -19.94
C LEU A 70 -16.98 -10.84 -19.07
N THR A 71 -16.20 -11.78 -19.60
CA THR A 71 -15.04 -12.37 -18.91
C THR A 71 -13.98 -11.31 -18.59
N GLU A 72 -13.67 -10.45 -19.56
CA GLU A 72 -12.74 -9.34 -19.41
C GLU A 72 -13.21 -8.33 -18.35
N LYS A 73 -14.52 -8.07 -18.25
CA LYS A 73 -15.09 -7.23 -17.18
C LYS A 73 -14.89 -7.86 -15.80
N PHE A 74 -15.14 -9.16 -15.65
CA PHE A 74 -14.90 -9.85 -14.37
C PHE A 74 -13.43 -9.80 -13.96
N GLN A 75 -12.51 -10.02 -14.90
CA GLN A 75 -11.07 -9.87 -14.65
C GLN A 75 -10.73 -8.42 -14.25
N GLY A 76 -11.28 -7.44 -14.96
CA GLY A 76 -11.11 -6.02 -14.69
C GLY A 76 -11.58 -5.61 -13.29
N ILE A 77 -12.71 -6.14 -12.83
CA ILE A 77 -13.31 -5.84 -11.51
C ILE A 77 -12.35 -6.21 -10.37
N VAL A 78 -11.58 -7.29 -10.49
CA VAL A 78 -10.63 -7.72 -9.45
C VAL A 78 -9.55 -6.66 -9.23
N PHE A 79 -8.90 -6.23 -10.31
CA PHE A 79 -7.90 -5.17 -10.24
C PHE A 79 -8.54 -3.83 -9.84
N PHE A 80 -9.66 -3.46 -10.44
CA PHE A 80 -10.37 -2.22 -10.10
C PHE A 80 -10.69 -2.13 -8.61
N SER A 81 -11.19 -3.21 -8.00
CA SER A 81 -11.50 -3.24 -6.56
C SER A 81 -10.27 -2.98 -5.70
N LEU A 82 -9.12 -3.57 -6.08
CA LEU A 82 -7.85 -3.34 -5.41
C LEU A 82 -7.38 -1.88 -5.54
N PHE A 83 -7.43 -1.32 -6.74
CA PHE A 83 -7.09 0.08 -7.00
C PHE A 83 -8.04 1.05 -6.27
N PHE A 84 -9.33 0.75 -6.24
CA PHE A 84 -10.34 1.54 -5.55
C PHE A 84 -10.12 1.56 -4.04
N ILE A 85 -9.90 0.40 -3.41
CA ILE A 85 -9.57 0.30 -1.99
C ILE A 85 -8.27 1.05 -1.69
N ALA A 86 -7.23 0.86 -2.51
CA ALA A 86 -5.96 1.56 -2.36
C ALA A 86 -6.13 3.08 -2.50
N CYS A 87 -6.99 3.54 -3.43
CA CYS A 87 -7.33 4.94 -3.65
C CYS A 87 -8.02 5.56 -2.44
N ILE A 88 -8.98 4.86 -1.84
CA ILE A 88 -9.67 5.30 -0.62
C ILE A 88 -8.67 5.41 0.54
N HIS A 89 -7.92 4.34 0.83
CA HIS A 89 -7.02 4.34 1.97
C HIS A 89 -5.87 5.34 1.83
N ARG A 90 -5.35 5.59 0.63
CA ARG A 90 -4.28 6.57 0.44
C ARG A 90 -4.76 8.02 0.52
N TRP A 91 -6.07 8.28 0.41
CA TRP A 91 -6.60 9.63 0.28
C TRP A 91 -6.39 10.41 1.58
N ASN A 92 -5.27 11.15 1.64
CA ASN A 92 -4.90 11.98 2.77
C ASN A 92 -4.45 13.38 2.33
N TRP A 93 -5.33 14.10 1.65
CA TRP A 93 -5.02 15.42 1.08
C TRP A 93 -4.58 16.46 2.13
N ASN A 94 -5.24 16.41 3.29
CA ASN A 94 -5.01 17.31 4.42
C ASN A 94 -3.81 16.93 5.28
N LEU A 95 -3.06 15.88 4.90
CA LEU A 95 -1.88 15.39 5.61
C LEU A 95 -2.18 15.04 7.08
N ASP A 96 -3.34 14.46 7.32
CA ASP A 96 -3.75 13.97 8.62
C ASP A 96 -2.70 13.01 9.20
N ILE A 97 -2.37 13.24 10.47
CA ILE A 97 -1.34 12.51 11.21
C ILE A 97 -1.93 11.46 12.15
N THR A 98 -3.26 11.35 12.25
CA THR A 98 -3.95 10.49 13.23
C THR A 98 -3.47 9.04 13.14
N GLY A 99 -3.44 8.46 11.94
CA GLY A 99 -2.96 7.08 11.77
C GLY A 99 -1.48 6.91 12.15
N ILE A 100 -0.65 7.94 12.01
CA ILE A 100 0.75 7.92 12.44
C ILE A 100 0.88 8.07 13.95
N GLN A 101 0.03 8.87 14.59
CA GLN A 101 -0.03 8.98 16.04
C GLN A 101 -0.35 7.63 16.67
N VAL A 102 -1.31 6.87 16.10
CA VAL A 102 -1.61 5.50 16.54
C VAL A 102 -0.36 4.62 16.53
N ILE A 103 0.43 4.66 15.46
CA ILE A 103 1.71 3.91 15.38
C ILE A 103 2.69 4.38 16.46
N ASN A 104 2.86 5.69 16.61
CA ASN A 104 3.79 6.25 17.57
C ASN A 104 3.39 5.91 19.02
N SER A 105 2.10 5.90 19.34
CA SER A 105 1.58 5.49 20.65
C SER A 105 1.86 4.02 20.93
N PHE A 106 1.74 3.13 19.94
CA PHE A 106 2.14 1.73 20.11
C PHE A 106 3.64 1.58 20.34
N LEU A 107 4.46 2.33 19.62
CA LEU A 107 5.91 2.34 19.86
C LEU A 107 6.25 2.82 21.28
N GLU A 108 5.54 3.83 21.78
CA GLU A 108 5.77 4.42 23.11
C GLU A 108 5.34 3.46 24.21
N PHE A 109 4.16 2.87 24.07
CA PHE A 109 3.68 1.86 25.00
C PHE A 109 4.67 0.69 25.10
N GLU A 110 5.20 0.20 23.97
CA GLU A 110 6.16 -0.91 24.01
C GLU A 110 7.48 -0.51 24.66
N GLU A 111 7.94 0.70 24.43
CA GLU A 111 9.17 1.22 25.04
C GLU A 111 9.04 1.39 26.55
N VAL A 112 7.87 1.79 27.05
CA VAL A 112 7.63 2.00 28.48
C VAL A 112 7.27 0.68 29.19
N VAL A 113 6.34 -0.09 28.64
CA VAL A 113 5.75 -1.24 29.34
C VAL A 113 6.56 -2.52 29.16
N LEU A 114 7.16 -2.76 27.98
CA LEU A 114 7.92 -4.00 27.73
C LEU A 114 9.40 -3.90 28.11
N LYS A 115 9.88 -2.72 28.53
CA LYS A 115 11.27 -2.57 28.97
C LYS A 115 11.57 -3.39 30.22
N ASP A 116 10.63 -3.41 31.16
CA ASP A 116 10.81 -4.03 32.47
C ASP A 116 10.00 -5.34 32.62
N ASN A 117 9.25 -5.75 31.59
CA ASN A 117 8.38 -6.93 31.64
C ASN A 117 8.73 -7.93 30.52
N PRO A 118 8.74 -9.24 30.81
CA PRO A 118 8.96 -10.25 29.79
C PRO A 118 7.85 -10.18 28.73
N PRO A 119 8.17 -10.40 27.45
CA PRO A 119 7.17 -10.36 26.39
C PRO A 119 6.09 -11.43 26.64
N PRO A 120 4.80 -11.07 26.55
CA PRO A 120 3.72 -12.02 26.80
C PRO A 120 3.74 -13.17 25.78
N GLN A 121 3.23 -14.33 26.18
CA GLN A 121 3.06 -15.44 25.24
C GLN A 121 2.13 -15.04 24.09
N LEU A 122 2.62 -15.25 22.87
CA LEU A 122 1.88 -14.91 21.65
C LEU A 122 0.72 -15.88 21.45
N SER A 123 -0.50 -15.35 21.33
CA SER A 123 -1.63 -16.15 20.84
C SER A 123 -1.42 -16.67 19.42
N LEU A 124 -2.21 -17.69 19.04
CA LEU A 124 -2.22 -18.22 17.68
C LEU A 124 -2.43 -17.12 16.63
N GLY A 125 -3.41 -16.23 16.82
CA GLY A 125 -3.64 -15.09 15.92
C GLY A 125 -2.42 -14.18 15.79
N ALA A 126 -1.77 -13.85 16.91
CA ALA A 126 -0.54 -13.05 16.90
C ALA A 126 0.64 -13.75 16.20
N LYS A 127 0.75 -15.08 16.31
CA LYS A 127 1.74 -15.89 15.59
C LYS A 127 1.48 -15.87 14.08
N LEU A 128 0.23 -16.02 13.66
CA LEU A 128 -0.15 -15.93 12.24
C LEU A 128 0.12 -14.54 11.67
N MET A 129 -0.20 -13.47 12.41
CA MET A 129 0.06 -12.10 11.98
C MET A 129 1.55 -11.79 11.83
N ARG A 130 2.41 -12.46 12.61
CA ARG A 130 3.87 -12.36 12.47
C ARG A 130 4.40 -12.90 11.14
N ILE A 131 3.67 -13.81 10.51
CA ILE A 131 3.97 -14.34 9.17
C ILE A 131 3.26 -13.49 8.11
N PHE A 132 1.99 -13.15 8.34
CA PHE A 132 1.18 -12.41 7.39
C PHE A 132 1.69 -11.01 7.10
N ILE A 133 2.06 -10.21 8.12
CA ILE A 133 2.48 -8.81 7.94
C ILE A 133 3.74 -8.70 7.05
N PRO A 134 4.83 -9.45 7.30
CA PRO A 134 5.99 -9.44 6.41
C PRO A 134 5.65 -9.90 4.99
N THR A 135 4.88 -10.97 4.83
CA THR A 135 4.47 -11.50 3.52
C THR A 135 3.64 -10.48 2.74
N ALA A 136 2.69 -9.82 3.42
CA ALA A 136 1.91 -8.73 2.86
C ALA A 136 2.80 -7.53 2.48
N GLY A 137 3.76 -7.16 3.33
CA GLY A 137 4.72 -6.10 3.01
C GLY A 137 5.57 -6.39 1.76
N ILE A 138 6.03 -7.64 1.59
CA ILE A 138 6.77 -8.07 0.41
C ILE A 138 5.86 -8.09 -0.83
N SER A 139 4.61 -8.53 -0.69
CA SER A 139 3.68 -8.60 -1.82
C SER A 139 3.32 -7.22 -2.38
N LEU A 140 3.35 -6.16 -1.58
CA LEU A 140 3.18 -4.78 -2.08
C LEU A 140 4.21 -4.40 -3.15
N MET A 141 5.42 -4.97 -3.09
CA MET A 141 6.47 -4.77 -4.11
C MET A 141 6.39 -5.81 -5.22
N GLY A 142 6.08 -7.06 -4.88
CA GLY A 142 6.00 -8.15 -5.85
C GLY A 142 4.85 -7.98 -6.84
N ALA A 143 3.67 -7.55 -6.38
CA ALA A 143 2.49 -7.44 -7.22
C ALA A 143 2.66 -6.45 -8.40
N PRO A 144 3.22 -5.24 -8.23
CA PRO A 144 3.56 -4.37 -9.36
C PRO A 144 4.53 -4.97 -10.37
N ILE A 145 5.53 -5.72 -9.92
CA ILE A 145 6.48 -6.40 -10.82
C ILE A 145 5.75 -7.46 -11.64
N LEU A 146 4.93 -8.29 -10.99
CA LEU A 146 4.11 -9.30 -11.66
C LEU A 146 3.11 -8.68 -12.62
N GLN A 147 2.53 -7.53 -12.29
CA GLN A 147 1.64 -6.79 -13.18
C GLN A 147 2.37 -6.29 -14.44
N VAL A 148 3.58 -5.73 -14.29
CA VAL A 148 4.37 -5.30 -15.47
C VAL A 148 4.70 -6.51 -16.35
N LEU A 149 5.09 -7.64 -15.77
CA LEU A 149 5.32 -8.88 -16.52
C LEU A 149 4.06 -9.33 -17.24
N LEU A 150 2.91 -9.34 -16.56
CA LEU A 150 1.61 -9.65 -17.15
C LEU A 150 1.32 -8.74 -18.35
N LEU A 151 1.58 -7.44 -18.24
CA LEU A 151 1.34 -6.49 -19.34
C LEU A 151 2.33 -6.63 -20.50
N ILE A 152 3.54 -7.12 -20.25
CA ILE A 152 4.49 -7.46 -21.31
C ILE A 152 3.97 -8.66 -22.12
N PHE A 153 3.43 -9.68 -21.46
CA PHE A 153 2.92 -10.89 -22.13
C PHE A 153 1.50 -10.72 -22.69
N ALA A 154 0.64 -9.98 -22.01
CA ALA A 154 -0.77 -9.77 -22.31
C ALA A 154 -1.12 -8.27 -22.17
N PRO A 155 -0.69 -7.42 -23.12
CA PRO A 155 -0.83 -5.96 -23.02
C PRO A 155 -2.28 -5.48 -22.99
N CYS A 156 -3.19 -6.24 -23.59
CA CYS A 156 -4.63 -5.92 -23.62
C CYS A 156 -5.38 -6.41 -22.37
N THR A 157 -4.67 -6.78 -21.30
CA THR A 157 -5.32 -7.23 -20.07
C THR A 157 -6.17 -6.11 -19.45
N PRO A 158 -7.46 -6.33 -19.18
CA PRO A 158 -8.28 -5.38 -18.45
C PRO A 158 -7.88 -5.28 -16.97
N PRO A 159 -8.04 -4.10 -16.33
CA PRO A 159 -8.63 -2.87 -16.82
C PRO A 159 -7.59 -1.81 -17.21
N PHE A 160 -6.38 -2.24 -17.60
CA PHE A 160 -5.23 -1.36 -17.88
C PHE A 160 -5.42 -0.56 -19.17
N ILE A 161 -4.71 0.56 -19.32
CA ILE A 161 -4.90 1.59 -20.38
C ILE A 161 -4.92 0.99 -21.78
N MET A 162 -4.05 0.02 -22.08
CA MET A 162 -4.03 -0.60 -23.41
C MET A 162 -5.33 -1.34 -23.72
N SER A 163 -5.98 -1.97 -22.73
CA SER A 163 -7.31 -2.60 -22.90
C SER A 163 -8.44 -1.61 -23.19
N MET A 164 -8.22 -0.30 -23.01
CA MET A 164 -9.20 0.74 -23.32
C MET A 164 -9.25 1.08 -24.81
N ARG A 165 -8.29 0.61 -25.61
CA ARG A 165 -8.23 0.84 -27.05
C ARG A 165 -8.93 -0.28 -27.82
N PRO A 166 -9.77 0.04 -28.82
CA PRO A 166 -10.50 -0.98 -29.59
C PRO A 166 -9.57 -1.86 -30.44
N ASP A 167 -8.43 -1.30 -30.88
CA ASP A 167 -7.43 -1.90 -31.76
C ASP A 167 -6.25 -2.54 -30.99
N CYS A 168 -6.40 -2.79 -29.68
CA CYS A 168 -5.31 -3.29 -28.86
C CYS A 168 -4.70 -4.61 -29.37
N LYS A 169 -5.52 -5.49 -29.96
CA LYS A 169 -5.07 -6.80 -30.48
C LYS A 169 -4.29 -6.69 -31.79
N ASP A 170 -4.52 -5.62 -32.55
CA ASP A 170 -3.90 -5.39 -33.86
C ASP A 170 -2.54 -4.71 -33.74
N LEU A 171 -2.25 -4.12 -32.57
CA LEU A 171 -0.95 -3.54 -32.19
C LEU A 171 0.06 -4.65 -31.81
N ALA A 172 0.37 -5.53 -32.77
CA ALA A 172 1.37 -6.57 -32.62
C ALA A 172 2.79 -5.98 -32.78
N GLY A 173 3.53 -5.87 -31.68
CA GLY A 173 4.96 -5.53 -31.70
C GLY A 173 5.44 -4.76 -30.48
N PHE A 174 6.75 -4.82 -30.20
CA PHE A 174 7.37 -4.04 -29.14
C PHE A 174 7.56 -2.60 -29.59
N SER A 175 6.86 -1.66 -28.94
CA SER A 175 7.03 -0.22 -29.20
C SER A 175 7.50 0.51 -27.94
N VAL A 176 8.29 1.57 -28.13
CA VAL A 176 8.74 2.44 -27.03
C VAL A 176 7.55 3.04 -26.28
N THR A 177 6.47 3.35 -27.01
CA THR A 177 5.22 3.86 -26.43
C THR A 177 4.54 2.82 -25.55
N GLN A 178 4.46 1.56 -25.98
CA GLN A 178 3.92 0.47 -25.16
C GLN A 178 4.77 0.22 -23.91
N LEU A 179 6.09 0.20 -24.02
CA LEU A 179 6.96 0.08 -22.85
C LEU A 179 6.73 1.22 -21.86
N GLY A 180 6.63 2.46 -22.36
CA GLY A 180 6.32 3.63 -21.55
C GLY A 180 4.98 3.51 -20.81
N LEU A 181 3.94 3.00 -21.48
CA LEU A 181 2.65 2.72 -20.85
C LEU A 181 2.78 1.65 -19.77
N HIS A 182 3.46 0.53 -20.03
CA HIS A 182 3.63 -0.54 -19.04
C HIS A 182 4.41 -0.08 -17.80
N LEU A 183 5.43 0.77 -17.98
CA LEU A 183 6.17 1.38 -16.87
C LEU A 183 5.30 2.36 -16.08
N PHE A 184 4.47 3.15 -16.77
CA PHE A 184 3.51 4.04 -16.12
C PHE A 184 2.48 3.24 -15.30
N GLU A 185 1.94 2.17 -15.88
CA GLU A 185 0.99 1.24 -15.25
C GLU A 185 1.58 0.61 -13.98
N GLY A 186 2.80 0.08 -14.08
CA GLY A 186 3.51 -0.47 -12.94
C GLY A 186 3.83 0.57 -11.86
N TRP A 187 4.20 1.80 -12.27
CA TRP A 187 4.43 2.90 -11.33
C TRP A 187 3.15 3.33 -10.61
N MET A 188 2.02 3.43 -11.32
CA MET A 188 0.70 3.70 -10.75
C MET A 188 0.35 2.65 -9.70
N PHE A 189 0.48 1.37 -10.05
CA PHE A 189 0.16 0.29 -9.13
C PHE A 189 1.08 0.29 -7.90
N LEU A 190 2.39 0.46 -8.11
CA LEU A 190 3.37 0.51 -7.04
C LEU A 190 3.07 1.62 -6.03
N HIS A 191 2.89 2.86 -6.49
CA HIS A 191 2.67 3.95 -5.55
C HIS A 191 1.29 3.88 -4.87
N MET A 192 0.28 3.32 -5.52
CA MET A 192 -1.04 3.12 -4.93
C MET A 192 -1.04 2.03 -3.86
N LEU A 193 -0.50 0.85 -4.17
CA LEU A 193 -0.37 -0.24 -3.22
C LEU A 193 0.52 0.12 -2.04
N MET A 194 1.66 0.75 -2.28
CA MET A 194 2.57 1.14 -1.19
C MET A 194 1.91 2.13 -0.24
N ALA A 195 1.22 3.15 -0.77
CA ALA A 195 0.54 4.14 0.05
C ALA A 195 -0.68 3.54 0.78
N GLY A 196 -1.61 2.90 0.06
CA GLY A 196 -2.82 2.32 0.65
C GLY A 196 -2.52 1.17 1.60
N GLY A 197 -1.61 0.27 1.22
CA GLY A 197 -1.17 -0.86 2.03
C GLY A 197 -0.47 -0.43 3.33
N THR A 198 0.09 0.77 3.40
CA THR A 198 0.66 1.30 4.66
C THR A 198 -0.38 1.34 5.76
N TRP A 199 -1.54 1.90 5.46
CA TRP A 199 -2.62 2.07 6.43
C TRP A 199 -3.25 0.73 6.81
N ILE A 200 -3.47 -0.14 5.82
CA ILE A 200 -4.04 -1.46 6.06
C ILE A 200 -3.09 -2.33 6.91
N ILE A 201 -1.81 -2.43 6.53
CA ILE A 201 -0.87 -3.36 7.16
C ILE A 201 -0.38 -2.82 8.52
N TYR A 202 0.08 -1.56 8.57
CA TYR A 202 0.79 -1.04 9.74
C TYR A 202 -0.09 -0.29 10.73
N VAL A 203 -1.23 0.26 10.29
CA VAL A 203 -2.19 0.89 11.21
C VAL A 203 -3.26 -0.12 11.61
N PHE A 204 -3.99 -0.70 10.66
CA PHE A 204 -5.11 -1.58 10.98
C PHE A 204 -4.64 -2.94 11.53
N PHE A 205 -3.92 -3.74 10.73
CA PHE A 205 -3.53 -5.08 11.14
C PHE A 205 -2.55 -5.09 12.32
N THR A 206 -1.49 -4.30 12.23
CA THR A 206 -0.53 -4.21 13.33
C THR A 206 -1.17 -3.59 14.58
N GLY A 207 -2.07 -2.63 14.43
CA GLY A 207 -2.78 -2.02 15.55
C GLY A 207 -3.72 -2.99 16.28
N ILE A 208 -4.50 -3.78 15.55
CA ILE A 208 -5.34 -4.85 16.15
C ILE A 208 -4.46 -5.81 16.97
N VAL A 209 -3.34 -6.23 16.40
CA VAL A 209 -2.42 -7.17 17.03
C VAL A 209 -1.79 -6.58 18.30
N SER A 210 -1.42 -5.30 18.28
CA SER A 210 -0.93 -4.58 19.45
C SER A 210 -2.00 -4.47 20.54
N LEU A 211 -3.22 -4.02 20.20
CA LEU A 211 -4.32 -3.89 21.15
C LEU A 211 -4.70 -5.22 21.81
N LEU A 212 -4.82 -6.29 21.02
CA LEU A 212 -5.11 -7.63 21.55
C LEU A 212 -4.01 -8.12 22.50
N THR A 213 -2.76 -7.79 22.22
CA THR A 213 -1.64 -8.12 23.09
C THR A 213 -1.72 -7.33 24.40
N TYR A 214 -2.02 -6.04 24.32
CA TYR A 214 -2.12 -5.17 25.49
C TYR A 214 -3.27 -5.59 26.42
N PHE A 215 -4.45 -5.92 25.87
CA PHE A 215 -5.55 -6.43 26.70
C PHE A 215 -5.20 -7.73 27.42
N ARG A 216 -4.35 -8.59 26.84
CA ARG A 216 -3.87 -9.80 27.55
C ARG A 216 -2.90 -9.47 28.66
N ILE A 217 -1.99 -8.51 28.43
CA ILE A 217 -1.09 -8.03 29.48
C ILE A 217 -1.94 -7.51 30.63
N LEU A 218 -2.84 -6.55 30.38
CA LEU A 218 -3.68 -5.96 31.43
C LEU A 218 -4.52 -6.98 32.21
N LYS A 219 -5.08 -7.99 31.54
CA LYS A 219 -5.81 -9.09 32.21
C LYS A 219 -4.93 -10.02 33.04
N GLY A 220 -3.63 -10.10 32.76
CA GLY A 220 -2.67 -10.89 33.54
C GLY A 220 -2.10 -10.16 34.75
N TYR A 221 -2.32 -8.84 34.87
CA TYR A 221 -1.91 -8.01 36.02
C TYR A 221 -3.05 -7.74 37.03
N GLY A 222 -4.27 -8.23 36.77
CA GLY A 222 -5.40 -8.20 37.71
C GLY A 222 -5.72 -9.59 38.23
#